data_AF-A0A919UFF6-F1
#
_entry.id   AF-A0A919UFF6-F1
#
_cell.length_a   1.000
_cell.length_b   1.000
_cell.length_c   1.000
_cell.angle_alpha   90.00
_cell.angle_beta   90.00
_cell.angle_gamma   90.00
#
_symmetry.space_group_name_H-M   'P 1'
#
loop_
_entity.id
_entity.type
_entity.pdbx_description
1 polymer ?
#
loop_
_entity_poly.entity_id
_entity_poly.type
_entity_poly.pdbx_seq_one_letter_code
_entity_poly.pdbx_strand_id
1 'polypeptide(L)'
;MTHGLARRLTAAAEEMPAARVPDDLWRRGRRRHRTRRAVAAAAVVVLVALTALLGAGPLDREAIPAGPDPAVPARLHLPWPWQASVAGDPRGPAAVLVSGGGTYQTLDAPGTFGSLIGVVGRDGSYRMLRYGYTYLQAGQDVLLSPDGRFVAGHGTYEHLITSADSTMSVVDLSTGRERRYPGAGAVDPVAWSPDGRRLLIRRYDPNQWATDGRPWDGHDTEESDHGALWLLDLGSGATTRLLDYGHTIPGAAAFAPDGRTVAVQLGRDITLVDVATGGRRVLATLPAGGLLGGAAAYTADGTGIGVFTVVTGCTVDCGDRARNARSWRLTMLSSATGAAGATFATFGGATAKLAGWQRDGTAVVVRYVDEVSSPYDDDPSYEAADAYRAVADADLLALDPRGGTKVLLRKPSNIVWDLDVAADLVAAGAFGGPSPAPGVFPLARWFATVLFVAGWVVCVAGWLLVALVRRRPMVR
;
A
#
# COMPACT_ATOMS: atom_id res chain seq x y z
N MET A 1 7.75 -14.60 85.33
CA MET A 1 8.36 -13.26 85.07
C MET A 1 7.39 -12.26 84.41
N THR A 2 6.07 -12.33 84.63
CA THR A 2 5.07 -11.51 83.90
C THR A 2 4.45 -10.39 84.74
N HIS A 3 4.49 -10.48 86.06
CA HIS A 3 3.81 -9.52 86.95
C HIS A 3 4.57 -8.20 87.15
N GLY A 4 5.88 -8.17 86.92
CA GLY A 4 6.73 -6.98 87.04
C GLY A 4 6.69 -6.07 85.82
N LEU A 5 6.56 -6.66 84.62
CA LEU A 5 6.47 -5.90 83.36
C LEU A 5 5.15 -5.14 83.27
N ALA A 6 4.03 -5.79 83.64
CA ALA A 6 2.71 -5.15 83.64
C ALA A 6 2.68 -3.93 84.58
N ARG A 7 3.22 -4.05 85.80
CA ARG A 7 3.30 -2.93 86.75
C ARG A 7 4.16 -1.77 86.25
N ARG A 8 5.29 -2.07 85.60
CA ARG A 8 6.16 -1.03 85.01
C ARG A 8 5.52 -0.34 83.83
N LEU A 9 4.74 -1.04 83.01
CA LEU A 9 4.00 -0.45 81.90
C LEU A 9 2.84 0.43 82.39
N THR A 10 2.13 0.03 83.46
CA THR A 10 1.08 0.86 84.05
C THR A 10 1.64 2.13 84.67
N ALA A 11 2.75 2.03 85.42
CA ALA A 11 3.42 3.21 85.98
C ALA A 11 3.96 4.15 84.89
N ALA A 12 4.54 3.59 83.81
CA ALA A 12 5.00 4.39 82.67
C ALA A 12 3.84 5.05 81.90
N ALA A 13 2.66 4.44 81.84
CA ALA A 13 1.48 5.02 81.20
C ALA A 13 0.86 6.16 82.03
N GLU A 14 0.94 6.08 83.36
CA GLU A 14 0.46 7.15 84.26
C GLU A 14 1.40 8.37 84.27
N GLU A 15 2.69 8.19 83.98
CA GLU A 15 3.66 9.30 83.83
C GLU A 15 3.64 9.96 82.43
N MET A 16 2.95 9.40 81.44
CA MET A 16 2.88 10.00 80.11
C MET A 16 1.90 11.18 80.07
N PRO A 17 2.35 12.39 79.69
CA PRO A 17 1.45 13.52 79.52
C PRO A 17 0.43 13.21 78.43
N ALA A 18 -0.85 13.52 78.71
CA ALA A 18 -1.95 13.29 77.76
C ALA A 18 -1.59 13.84 76.37
N ALA A 19 -1.70 12.99 75.36
CA ALA A 19 -1.38 13.36 73.98
C ALA A 19 -2.22 14.59 73.58
N ARG A 20 -1.56 15.73 73.34
CA ARG A 20 -2.22 16.95 72.87
C ARG A 20 -2.62 16.75 71.42
N VAL A 21 -3.85 16.29 71.21
CA VAL A 21 -4.48 16.25 69.89
C VAL A 21 -4.88 17.68 69.53
N PRO A 22 -4.39 18.25 68.41
CA PRO A 22 -4.81 19.58 67.97
C PRO A 22 -6.32 19.63 67.72
N ASP A 23 -7.02 20.64 68.25
CA ASP A 23 -8.49 20.78 68.15
C ASP A 23 -9.02 20.81 66.70
N ASP A 24 -8.16 21.17 65.76
CA ASP A 24 -8.47 21.28 64.35
C ASP A 24 -8.16 20.01 63.53
N LEU A 25 -7.62 18.95 64.16
CA LEU A 25 -7.27 17.68 63.49
C LEU A 25 -8.46 17.08 62.75
N TRP A 26 -9.65 17.17 63.34
CA TRP A 26 -10.90 16.68 62.73
C TRP A 26 -11.38 17.55 61.56
N ARG A 27 -11.14 18.87 61.61
CA ARG A 27 -11.45 19.78 60.50
C ARG A 27 -10.45 19.60 59.34
N ARG A 28 -9.16 19.41 59.65
CA ARG A 28 -8.10 19.09 58.67
C ARG A 28 -8.37 17.76 57.97
N GLY A 29 -8.78 16.72 58.71
CA GLY A 29 -9.19 15.43 58.15
C GLY A 29 -10.39 15.54 57.19
N ARG A 30 -11.44 16.28 57.56
CA ARG A 30 -12.62 16.50 56.70
C ARG A 30 -12.30 17.31 55.45
N ARG A 31 -11.47 18.36 55.54
CA ARG A 31 -11.04 19.13 54.36
C ARG A 31 -10.24 18.26 53.40
N ARG A 32 -9.27 17.48 53.89
CA ARG A 32 -8.46 16.59 53.06
C ARG A 32 -9.28 15.48 52.38
N HIS A 33 -10.33 14.99 53.04
CA HIS A 33 -11.25 14.02 52.44
C HIS A 33 -12.14 14.64 51.36
N ARG A 34 -12.63 15.86 51.58
CA ARG A 34 -13.44 16.60 50.58
C ARG A 34 -12.61 16.98 49.35
N THR A 35 -11.37 17.45 49.53
CA THR A 35 -10.49 17.77 48.40
C THR A 35 -10.10 16.53 47.61
N ARG A 36 -9.80 15.40 48.26
CA ARG A 36 -9.55 14.12 47.56
C ARG A 36 -10.76 13.64 46.75
N ARG A 37 -11.98 13.78 47.29
CA ARG A 37 -13.21 13.45 46.55
C ARG A 37 -13.46 14.38 45.37
N ALA A 38 -13.21 15.67 45.53
CA ALA A 38 -13.35 16.63 44.45
C ALA A 38 -12.34 16.37 43.32
N VAL A 39 -11.09 16.06 43.64
CA VAL A 39 -10.05 15.70 42.65
C VAL A 39 -10.39 14.39 41.93
N ALA A 40 -10.86 13.37 42.65
CA ALA A 40 -11.28 12.12 42.02
C ALA A 40 -12.51 12.30 41.10
N ALA A 41 -13.49 13.10 41.51
CA ALA A 41 -14.64 13.42 40.67
C ALA A 41 -14.24 14.22 39.42
N ALA A 42 -13.35 15.21 39.57
CA ALA A 42 -12.80 15.97 38.44
C ALA A 42 -12.03 15.05 37.47
N ALA A 43 -11.23 14.11 37.97
CA ALA A 43 -10.52 13.14 37.13
C ALA A 43 -11.48 12.23 36.35
N VAL A 44 -12.58 11.79 36.97
CA VAL A 44 -13.62 11.01 36.28
C VAL A 44 -14.32 11.85 35.20
N VAL A 45 -14.66 13.11 35.48
CA VAL A 45 -15.26 14.01 34.49
C VAL A 45 -14.32 14.27 33.32
N VAL A 46 -13.01 14.44 33.57
CA VAL A 46 -12.01 14.59 32.51
C VAL A 46 -11.89 13.31 31.67
N LEU A 47 -11.89 12.13 32.28
CA LEU A 47 -11.90 10.84 31.57
C LEU A 47 -13.17 10.62 30.74
N VAL A 48 -14.34 10.98 31.27
CA VAL A 48 -15.61 10.93 30.54
C VAL A 48 -15.64 11.95 29.40
N ALA A 49 -15.11 13.16 29.61
CA ALA A 49 -14.98 14.16 28.56
C ALA A 49 -14.02 13.70 27.47
N LEU A 50 -12.85 13.14 27.82
CA LEU A 50 -11.89 12.60 26.85
C LEU A 50 -12.47 11.42 26.06
N THR A 51 -13.23 10.53 26.69
CA THR A 51 -13.91 9.42 25.99
C THR A 51 -15.07 9.90 25.13
N ALA A 52 -15.82 10.92 25.56
CA ALA A 52 -16.84 11.58 24.72
C ALA A 52 -16.21 12.31 23.53
N LEU A 53 -15.07 12.98 23.71
CA LEU A 53 -14.29 13.59 22.62
C LEU A 53 -13.71 12.53 21.65
N LEU A 54 -13.33 11.35 22.15
CA LEU A 54 -12.86 10.23 21.33
C LEU A 54 -14.00 9.45 20.65
N GLY A 55 -15.21 9.47 21.22
CA GLY A 55 -16.41 8.82 20.67
C GLY A 55 -17.29 9.73 19.81
N ALA A 56 -17.13 11.05 19.91
CA ALA A 56 -17.82 12.07 19.11
C ALA A 56 -16.99 12.56 17.91
N GLY A 57 -15.99 11.78 17.47
CA GLY A 57 -15.59 11.85 16.07
C GLY A 57 -16.81 11.48 15.22
N PRO A 58 -17.11 12.17 14.11
CA PRO A 58 -18.35 11.96 13.39
C PRO A 58 -18.50 10.47 13.07
N LEU A 59 -19.51 9.82 13.67
CA LEU A 59 -20.12 8.60 13.13
C LEU A 59 -21.00 8.96 11.92
N ASP A 60 -20.79 10.14 11.35
CA ASP A 60 -21.32 10.51 10.07
C ASP A 60 -20.62 9.63 9.04
N ARG A 61 -21.36 8.61 8.60
CA ARG A 61 -21.56 8.44 7.16
C ARG A 61 -22.08 9.76 6.63
N GLU A 62 -21.22 10.78 6.55
CA GLU A 62 -21.48 11.92 5.73
C GLU A 62 -21.55 11.33 4.33
N ALA A 63 -22.76 11.26 3.81
CA ALA A 63 -22.98 11.03 2.41
C ALA A 63 -22.05 11.99 1.69
N ILE A 64 -21.05 11.44 0.99
CA ILE A 64 -20.03 12.20 0.30
C ILE A 64 -20.79 13.26 -0.50
N PRO A 65 -20.72 14.56 -0.12
CA PRO A 65 -21.28 15.59 -0.97
C PRO A 65 -20.60 15.40 -2.31
N ALA A 66 -21.36 15.46 -3.41
CA ALA A 66 -20.81 15.33 -4.76
C ALA A 66 -19.61 16.29 -4.85
N GLY A 67 -18.42 15.71 -4.69
CA GLY A 67 -17.18 16.46 -4.61
C GLY A 67 -16.91 17.06 -5.99
N PRO A 68 -15.91 17.94 -6.09
CA PRO A 68 -15.38 18.32 -7.40
C PRO A 68 -15.13 17.06 -8.25
N ASP A 69 -15.24 17.20 -9.57
CA ASP A 69 -15.11 16.09 -10.51
C ASP A 69 -13.95 15.16 -10.13
N PRO A 70 -14.15 13.83 -10.16
CA PRO A 70 -13.15 12.89 -9.66
C PRO A 70 -11.81 13.09 -10.37
N ALA A 71 -10.75 13.26 -9.60
CA ALA A 71 -9.43 13.58 -10.14
C ALA A 71 -8.30 13.00 -9.29
N VAL A 72 -7.14 12.79 -9.93
CA VAL A 72 -5.89 12.46 -9.23
C VAL A 72 -5.51 13.66 -8.35
N PRO A 73 -5.20 13.45 -7.06
CA PRO A 73 -4.90 14.53 -6.12
C PRO A 73 -3.73 15.40 -6.60
N ALA A 74 -3.71 16.69 -6.25
CA ALA A 74 -2.58 17.57 -6.57
C ALA A 74 -1.30 17.25 -5.78
N ARG A 75 -1.45 16.60 -4.61
CA ARG A 75 -0.38 16.25 -3.69
C ARG A 75 -0.71 14.97 -2.90
N LEU A 76 0.27 14.09 -2.79
CA LEU A 76 0.31 13.02 -1.79
C LEU A 76 0.93 13.50 -0.49
N HIS A 77 0.39 12.99 0.61
CA HIS A 77 0.93 13.15 1.95
C HIS A 77 1.39 11.78 2.49
N LEU A 78 2.23 11.81 3.52
CA LEU A 78 2.60 10.60 4.24
C LEU A 78 1.43 10.20 5.17
N PRO A 79 0.85 9.02 5.02
CA PRO A 79 -0.21 8.56 5.89
C PRO A 79 0.31 8.16 7.26
N TRP A 80 -0.60 8.10 8.23
CA TRP A 80 -0.28 7.52 9.53
C TRP A 80 -0.13 5.99 9.44
N PRO A 81 0.78 5.36 10.20
CA PRO A 81 0.96 3.90 10.19
C PRO A 81 -0.33 3.11 10.54
N TRP A 82 -1.26 3.74 11.26
CA TRP A 82 -2.52 3.14 11.71
C TRP A 82 -3.73 3.58 10.89
N GLN A 83 -3.54 4.11 9.67
CA GLN A 83 -4.66 4.41 8.78
C GLN A 83 -5.60 3.21 8.65
N ALA A 84 -6.91 3.49 8.59
CA ALA A 84 -7.92 2.48 8.40
C ALA A 84 -7.69 1.71 7.10
N SER A 85 -8.01 0.42 7.14
CA SER A 85 -7.91 -0.43 5.97
C SER A 85 -9.16 -0.35 5.10
N VAL A 86 -9.03 -0.77 3.84
CA VAL A 86 -10.16 -0.83 2.90
C VAL A 86 -11.25 -1.79 3.39
N ALA A 87 -10.90 -2.92 4.01
CA ALA A 87 -11.84 -3.86 4.63
C ALA A 87 -12.64 -3.23 5.77
N GLY A 88 -11.98 -2.39 6.58
CA GLY A 88 -12.60 -1.77 7.74
C GLY A 88 -13.47 -0.55 7.41
N ASP A 89 -13.06 0.24 6.41
CA ASP A 89 -13.69 1.51 6.05
C ASP A 89 -13.47 1.82 4.55
N PRO A 90 -14.19 1.14 3.64
CA PRO A 90 -14.04 1.35 2.20
C PRO A 90 -14.51 2.74 1.79
N ARG A 91 -13.80 3.36 0.84
CA ARG A 91 -14.05 4.73 0.40
C ARG A 91 -14.45 4.86 -1.08
N GLY A 92 -14.65 3.73 -1.76
CA GLY A 92 -14.97 3.74 -3.18
C GLY A 92 -13.73 3.66 -4.06
N PRO A 93 -13.86 4.01 -5.35
CA PRO A 93 -12.75 3.96 -6.29
C PRO A 93 -11.56 4.79 -5.86
N ALA A 94 -10.37 4.25 -6.06
CA ALA A 94 -9.11 4.98 -5.91
C ALA A 94 -8.84 5.84 -7.14
N ALA A 95 -8.09 6.92 -6.91
CA ALA A 95 -7.39 7.64 -7.96
C ALA A 95 -5.98 7.11 -8.17
N VAL A 96 -5.30 6.72 -7.08
CA VAL A 96 -3.92 6.24 -7.12
C VAL A 96 -3.62 5.24 -6.00
N LEU A 97 -2.86 4.20 -6.32
CA LEU A 97 -2.18 3.33 -5.37
C LEU A 97 -0.74 3.80 -5.18
N VAL A 98 -0.22 3.66 -3.96
CA VAL A 98 1.11 4.12 -3.58
C VAL A 98 1.81 3.04 -2.77
N SER A 99 3.04 2.70 -3.15
CA SER A 99 3.96 1.89 -2.35
C SER A 99 5.21 2.68 -2.02
N GLY A 100 5.89 2.31 -0.94
CA GLY A 100 7.02 3.11 -0.46
C GLY A 100 7.66 2.59 0.81
N GLY A 101 8.63 3.36 1.30
CA GLY A 101 9.28 3.15 2.59
C GLY A 101 8.53 3.77 3.76
N GLY A 102 9.11 3.66 4.95
CA GLY A 102 8.62 4.32 6.17
C GLY A 102 7.24 3.84 6.58
N THR A 103 6.22 4.71 6.56
CA THR A 103 4.85 4.40 6.97
C THR A 103 4.10 3.45 6.03
N TYR A 104 4.67 3.18 4.84
CA TYR A 104 4.17 2.19 3.90
C TYR A 104 4.77 0.78 4.14
N GLN A 105 5.56 0.63 5.21
CA GLN A 105 6.10 -0.64 5.71
C GLN A 105 5.70 -0.84 7.17
N THR A 106 5.70 -2.08 7.67
CA THR A 106 5.57 -2.36 9.11
C THR A 106 6.86 -2.92 9.70
N LEU A 107 7.03 -2.74 11.01
CA LEU A 107 8.09 -3.38 11.80
C LEU A 107 7.61 -4.78 12.22
N ASP A 108 8.47 -5.79 12.08
CA ASP A 108 8.08 -7.18 12.31
C ASP A 108 7.71 -7.52 13.78
N ALA A 109 6.51 -8.09 13.96
CA ALA A 109 5.86 -8.77 15.12
C ALA A 109 5.18 -7.98 16.28
N PRO A 110 4.10 -8.53 16.92
CA PRO A 110 3.10 -9.49 16.45
C PRO A 110 1.80 -8.77 16.00
N GLY A 111 1.53 -8.82 14.69
CA GLY A 111 0.40 -8.13 14.01
C GLY A 111 0.73 -7.77 12.55
N THR A 112 1.57 -8.60 11.93
CA THR A 112 2.65 -8.23 11.02
C THR A 112 2.27 -8.25 9.54
N PHE A 113 2.21 -7.09 8.89
CA PHE A 113 2.01 -6.98 7.45
C PHE A 113 3.31 -6.50 6.78
N GLY A 114 3.95 -7.32 5.96
CA GLY A 114 5.20 -6.94 5.30
C GLY A 114 5.08 -5.68 4.42
N SER A 115 3.93 -5.43 3.80
CA SER A 115 3.71 -4.28 2.93
C SER A 115 2.36 -3.61 3.17
N LEU A 116 2.37 -2.26 3.18
CA LEU A 116 1.18 -1.43 3.21
C LEU A 116 1.07 -0.65 1.90
N ILE A 117 0.06 -0.97 1.10
CA ILE A 117 -0.25 -0.20 -0.12
C ILE A 117 -1.24 0.90 0.26
N GLY A 118 -0.83 2.14 0.06
CA GLY A 118 -1.67 3.31 0.21
C GLY A 118 -2.70 3.37 -0.91
N VAL A 119 -3.98 3.41 -0.55
CA VAL A 119 -5.11 3.62 -1.47
C VAL A 119 -5.59 5.05 -1.30
N VAL A 120 -5.37 5.88 -2.31
CA VAL A 120 -5.85 7.27 -2.29
C VAL A 120 -7.11 7.38 -3.11
N GLY A 121 -8.23 7.64 -2.43
CA GLY A 121 -9.55 7.82 -3.02
C GLY A 121 -9.60 9.02 -3.98
N ARG A 122 -10.60 9.04 -4.87
CA ARG A 122 -10.84 10.19 -5.76
C ARG A 122 -11.24 11.48 -5.03
N ASP A 123 -11.64 11.35 -3.77
CA ASP A 123 -11.88 12.45 -2.81
C ASP A 123 -10.61 12.85 -2.04
N GLY A 124 -9.48 12.19 -2.29
CA GLY A 124 -8.21 12.36 -1.59
C GLY A 124 -8.14 11.65 -0.23
N SER A 125 -9.12 10.80 0.11
CA SER A 125 -9.09 10.00 1.34
C SER A 125 -8.02 8.90 1.28
N TYR A 126 -7.46 8.52 2.42
CA TYR A 126 -6.38 7.52 2.51
C TYR A 126 -6.86 6.25 3.18
N ARG A 127 -6.79 5.11 2.51
CA ARG A 127 -6.98 3.78 3.11
C ARG A 127 -5.77 2.90 2.85
N MET A 128 -5.69 1.79 3.57
CA MET A 128 -4.57 0.85 3.44
C MET A 128 -5.05 -0.52 2.95
N LEU A 129 -4.36 -1.06 1.94
CA LEU A 129 -4.30 -2.49 1.72
C LEU A 129 -3.10 -3.05 2.47
N ARG A 130 -3.30 -4.15 3.17
CA ARG A 130 -2.35 -4.72 4.12
C ARG A 130 -2.07 -6.14 3.68
N TYR A 131 -0.82 -6.40 3.32
CA TYR A 131 -0.38 -7.70 2.83
C TYR A 131 0.67 -8.27 3.78
N GLY A 132 0.58 -9.57 4.05
CA GLY A 132 1.57 -10.27 4.87
C GLY A 132 2.94 -10.44 4.20
N TYR A 133 3.09 -10.02 2.94
CA TYR A 133 4.32 -10.11 2.15
C TYR A 133 5.07 -8.79 2.18
N THR A 134 6.40 -8.83 2.25
CA THR A 134 7.26 -7.63 2.27
C THR A 134 7.61 -7.20 0.84
N TYR A 135 7.75 -5.89 0.61
CA TYR A 135 8.20 -5.26 -0.64
C TYR A 135 7.22 -5.27 -1.83
N LEU A 136 5.91 -5.34 -1.60
CA LEU A 136 4.93 -5.20 -2.69
C LEU A 136 4.92 -3.78 -3.28
N GLN A 137 4.82 -3.71 -4.60
CA GLN A 137 4.83 -2.47 -5.36
C GLN A 137 3.51 -2.19 -6.07
N ALA A 138 3.06 -0.94 -5.95
CA ALA A 138 1.87 -0.43 -6.61
C ALA A 138 2.10 -0.33 -8.13
N GLY A 139 1.29 -1.02 -8.91
CA GLY A 139 1.36 -1.02 -10.37
C GLY A 139 2.36 -2.02 -10.92
N GLN A 140 2.83 -2.98 -10.11
CA GLN A 140 3.58 -4.17 -10.53
C GLN A 140 2.95 -5.42 -9.87
N ASP A 141 3.17 -5.62 -8.58
CA ASP A 141 2.64 -6.76 -7.82
C ASP A 141 1.15 -6.61 -7.49
N VAL A 142 0.72 -5.34 -7.42
CA VAL A 142 -0.64 -4.96 -7.06
C VAL A 142 -1.14 -3.92 -8.07
N LEU A 143 -2.14 -4.28 -8.88
CA LEU A 143 -2.63 -3.45 -9.98
C LEU A 143 -4.01 -2.85 -9.71
N LEU A 144 -4.16 -1.56 -9.94
CA LEU A 144 -5.42 -0.84 -9.90
C LEU A 144 -6.20 -1.08 -11.21
N SER A 145 -7.50 -1.36 -11.10
CA SER A 145 -8.36 -1.50 -12.26
C SER A 145 -8.51 -0.17 -13.03
N PRO A 146 -8.87 -0.20 -14.32
CA PRO A 146 -8.98 1.01 -15.14
C PRO A 146 -9.94 2.07 -14.58
N ASP A 147 -11.00 1.64 -13.90
CA ASP A 147 -12.00 2.48 -13.24
C ASP A 147 -11.66 2.76 -11.76
N GLY A 148 -10.49 2.34 -11.29
CA GLY A 148 -10.03 2.50 -9.92
C GLY A 148 -10.86 1.76 -8.87
N ARG A 149 -11.83 0.92 -9.24
CA ARG A 149 -12.73 0.26 -8.29
C ARG A 149 -12.11 -0.97 -7.64
N PHE A 150 -11.28 -1.69 -8.38
CA PHE A 150 -10.74 -2.98 -7.96
C PHE A 150 -9.22 -2.92 -7.87
N VAL A 151 -8.65 -3.72 -6.98
CA VAL A 151 -7.21 -3.93 -6.88
C VAL A 151 -6.94 -5.42 -6.99
N ALA A 152 -6.14 -5.81 -7.96
CA ALA A 152 -5.67 -7.18 -8.14
C ALA A 152 -4.27 -7.34 -7.55
N GLY A 153 -4.01 -8.44 -6.88
CA GLY A 153 -2.68 -8.72 -6.32
C GLY A 153 -2.52 -10.20 -6.01
N HIS A 154 -1.27 -10.61 -5.77
CA HIS A 154 -0.98 -11.94 -5.28
C HIS A 154 -1.04 -11.98 -3.75
N GLY A 155 -1.54 -13.09 -3.21
CA GLY A 155 -1.68 -13.29 -1.78
C GLY A 155 -2.96 -12.70 -1.20
N THR A 156 -3.19 -13.03 0.07
CA THR A 156 -4.44 -12.73 0.76
C THR A 156 -4.38 -11.41 1.51
N TYR A 157 -5.32 -10.53 1.21
CA TYR A 157 -5.51 -9.24 1.87
C TYR A 157 -5.95 -9.42 3.34
N GLU A 158 -5.37 -8.65 4.28
CA GLU A 158 -5.69 -8.70 5.73
C GLU A 158 -5.37 -10.04 6.44
N HIS A 159 -4.54 -10.88 5.82
CA HIS A 159 -4.07 -12.13 6.43
C HIS A 159 -2.55 -12.17 6.58
N LEU A 160 -2.10 -12.66 7.75
CA LEU A 160 -0.70 -12.95 8.08
C LEU A 160 -0.34 -14.29 7.40
N ILE A 161 0.62 -14.32 6.47
CA ILE A 161 0.78 -15.42 5.49
C ILE A 161 1.56 -16.63 6.06
N THR A 162 1.12 -17.84 5.68
CA THR A 162 1.99 -19.01 5.41
C THR A 162 2.10 -19.20 3.89
N SER A 163 3.29 -19.46 3.35
CA SER A 163 3.64 -19.43 1.91
C SER A 163 2.86 -20.38 0.98
N ALA A 164 1.96 -21.20 1.49
CA ALA A 164 1.19 -22.20 0.74
C ALA A 164 -0.08 -21.66 0.04
N ASP A 165 -0.52 -20.42 0.36
CA ASP A 165 -1.80 -19.86 -0.11
C ASP A 165 -1.66 -18.79 -1.21
N SER A 166 -0.60 -18.86 -2.04
CA SER A 166 -0.34 -17.94 -3.16
C SER A 166 -1.46 -18.01 -4.20
N THR A 167 -2.51 -17.23 -3.97
CA THR A 167 -3.70 -17.14 -4.82
C THR A 167 -3.87 -15.71 -5.31
N MET A 168 -4.31 -15.55 -6.55
CA MET A 168 -4.72 -14.24 -7.07
C MET A 168 -5.95 -13.77 -6.30
N SER A 169 -5.91 -12.54 -5.80
CA SER A 169 -7.01 -11.90 -5.11
C SER A 169 -7.39 -10.59 -5.81
N VAL A 170 -8.68 -10.27 -5.76
CA VAL A 170 -9.21 -8.99 -6.23
C VAL A 170 -10.06 -8.38 -5.13
N VAL A 171 -9.68 -7.19 -4.69
CA VAL A 171 -10.37 -6.42 -3.64
C VAL A 171 -11.24 -5.35 -4.29
N ASP A 172 -12.53 -5.32 -3.96
CA ASP A 172 -13.44 -4.23 -4.35
C ASP A 172 -13.31 -3.08 -3.34
N LEU A 173 -12.72 -1.96 -3.77
CA LEU A 173 -12.44 -0.78 -2.94
C LEU A 173 -13.70 -0.03 -2.48
N SER A 174 -14.85 -0.29 -3.11
CA SER A 174 -16.14 0.28 -2.69
C SER A 174 -16.81 -0.50 -1.56
N THR A 175 -16.47 -1.78 -1.41
CA THR A 175 -17.10 -2.66 -0.41
C THR A 175 -16.12 -3.21 0.62
N GLY A 176 -14.82 -3.15 0.34
CA GLY A 176 -13.76 -3.77 1.13
C GLY A 176 -13.71 -5.28 1.03
N ARG A 177 -14.49 -5.90 0.13
CA ARG A 177 -14.55 -7.36 -0.02
C ARG A 177 -13.47 -7.87 -0.96
N GLU A 178 -12.80 -8.94 -0.54
CA GLU A 178 -11.85 -9.70 -1.33
C GLU A 178 -12.54 -10.88 -2.03
N ARG A 179 -12.22 -11.11 -3.30
CA ARG A 179 -12.53 -12.33 -4.05
C ARG A 179 -11.23 -13.03 -4.44
N ARG A 180 -11.12 -14.32 -4.13
CA ARG A 180 -9.94 -15.15 -4.43
C ARG A 180 -10.16 -16.04 -5.64
N TYR A 181 -9.09 -16.29 -6.38
CA TYR A 181 -9.06 -17.12 -7.58
C TYR A 181 -8.00 -18.24 -7.41
N PRO A 182 -8.31 -19.31 -6.66
CA PRO A 182 -7.35 -20.35 -6.32
C PRO A 182 -6.88 -21.17 -7.53
N GLY A 183 -7.67 -21.23 -8.61
CA GLY A 183 -7.30 -21.91 -9.86
C GLY A 183 -6.20 -21.22 -10.68
N ALA A 184 -5.67 -20.08 -10.21
CA ALA A 184 -4.66 -19.32 -10.91
C ALA A 184 -3.22 -19.85 -10.68
N GLY A 185 -2.90 -20.44 -9.52
CA GLY A 185 -1.54 -20.89 -9.15
C GLY A 185 -0.65 -19.76 -8.60
N ALA A 186 0.66 -19.98 -8.48
CA ALA A 186 1.63 -18.91 -8.17
C ALA A 186 1.66 -17.92 -9.34
N VAL A 187 1.16 -16.70 -9.12
CA VAL A 187 0.82 -15.76 -10.18
C VAL A 187 1.06 -14.31 -9.84
N ASP A 188 1.56 -13.57 -10.82
CA ASP A 188 1.68 -12.11 -10.75
C ASP A 188 0.67 -11.47 -11.70
N PRO A 189 -0.05 -10.42 -11.29
CA PRO A 189 -0.86 -9.65 -12.22
C PRO A 189 0.05 -8.89 -13.18
N VAL A 190 -0.26 -8.91 -14.48
CA VAL A 190 0.54 -8.24 -15.51
C VAL A 190 -0.20 -7.03 -16.07
N ALA A 191 -1.48 -7.18 -16.39
CA ALA A 191 -2.30 -6.09 -16.92
C ALA A 191 -3.80 -6.36 -16.73
N TRP A 192 -4.57 -5.29 -16.52
CA TRP A 192 -6.03 -5.32 -16.62
C TRP A 192 -6.48 -5.22 -18.07
N SER A 193 -7.53 -5.96 -18.43
CA SER A 193 -8.25 -5.66 -19.67
C SER A 193 -8.94 -4.30 -19.56
N PRO A 194 -9.12 -3.57 -20.68
CA PRO A 194 -9.68 -2.21 -20.66
C PRO A 194 -11.08 -2.12 -20.05
N ASP A 195 -11.87 -3.20 -20.14
CA ASP A 195 -13.22 -3.31 -19.57
C ASP A 195 -13.23 -3.71 -18.09
N GLY A 196 -12.06 -3.95 -17.48
CA GLY A 196 -11.91 -4.36 -16.08
C GLY A 196 -12.45 -5.77 -15.77
N ARG A 197 -12.73 -6.61 -16.78
CA ARG A 197 -13.34 -7.94 -16.58
C ARG A 197 -12.34 -9.09 -16.58
N ARG A 198 -11.16 -8.87 -17.14
CA ARG A 198 -10.11 -9.89 -17.28
C ARG A 198 -8.78 -9.36 -16.77
N LEU A 199 -7.95 -10.27 -16.29
CA LEU A 199 -6.57 -10.01 -15.93
C LEU A 199 -5.66 -10.87 -16.79
N LEU A 200 -4.62 -10.25 -17.33
CA LEU A 200 -3.45 -10.97 -17.80
C LEU A 200 -2.59 -11.29 -16.57
N ILE A 201 -2.32 -12.57 -16.37
CA ILE A 201 -1.54 -13.07 -15.23
C ILE A 201 -0.37 -13.90 -15.75
N ARG A 202 0.75 -13.83 -15.05
CA ARG A 202 1.92 -14.66 -15.30
C ARG A 202 1.83 -15.89 -14.41
N ARG A 203 1.97 -17.10 -14.96
CA ARG A 203 1.97 -18.36 -14.22
C ARG A 203 3.26 -19.13 -14.46
N TYR A 204 3.86 -19.61 -13.38
CA TYR A 204 5.06 -20.44 -13.40
C TYR A 204 4.70 -21.93 -13.42
N ASP A 205 5.53 -22.77 -14.06
CA ASP A 205 5.33 -24.22 -14.07
C ASP A 205 5.71 -24.83 -12.70
N PRO A 206 4.77 -25.42 -11.95
CA PRO A 206 5.07 -25.99 -10.63
C PRO A 206 5.92 -27.27 -10.68
N ASN A 207 6.06 -27.93 -11.84
CA ASN A 207 6.69 -29.24 -11.93
C ASN A 207 8.23 -29.23 -11.85
N GLN A 208 8.89 -28.06 -11.87
CA GLN A 208 10.34 -27.97 -11.61
C GLN A 208 10.70 -27.81 -10.14
N TRP A 209 9.78 -27.34 -9.28
CA TRP A 209 9.96 -27.38 -7.81
C TRP A 209 9.87 -28.79 -7.23
N ALA A 210 9.24 -29.72 -7.95
CA ALA A 210 8.96 -31.06 -7.45
C ALA A 210 10.12 -32.06 -7.64
N THR A 211 11.17 -31.69 -8.37
CA THR A 211 12.27 -32.62 -8.71
C THR A 211 13.23 -32.89 -7.56
N ASP A 212 13.32 -31.99 -6.56
CA ASP A 212 14.17 -32.18 -5.38
C ASP A 212 13.40 -32.32 -4.05
N GLY A 213 12.06 -32.23 -4.10
CA GLY A 213 11.18 -32.43 -2.95
C GLY A 213 11.24 -31.32 -1.89
N ARG A 214 11.81 -30.15 -2.20
CA ARG A 214 11.82 -29.02 -1.25
C ARG A 214 10.54 -28.19 -1.34
N PRO A 215 9.96 -27.77 -0.20
CA PRO A 215 8.93 -26.74 -0.19
C PRO A 215 9.48 -25.44 -0.79
N TRP A 216 8.67 -24.75 -1.60
CA TRP A 216 8.97 -23.39 -2.07
C TRP A 216 9.35 -22.48 -0.89
N ASP A 217 10.59 -22.02 -0.85
CA ASP A 217 11.14 -21.13 0.18
C ASP A 217 11.18 -19.65 -0.26
N GLY A 218 10.68 -19.36 -1.46
CA GLY A 218 10.63 -18.02 -2.02
C GLY A 218 11.95 -17.47 -2.55
N HIS A 219 12.99 -18.29 -2.66
CA HIS A 219 14.33 -17.82 -3.02
C HIS A 219 14.93 -18.44 -4.29
N ASP A 220 14.36 -19.52 -4.85
CA ASP A 220 14.91 -20.19 -6.04
C ASP A 220 14.24 -19.73 -7.36
N THR A 221 14.45 -18.47 -7.79
CA THR A 221 13.99 -18.00 -9.11
C THR A 221 14.92 -18.41 -10.27
N GLU A 222 16.09 -18.98 -9.98
CA GLU A 222 17.11 -19.26 -11.01
C GLU A 222 16.81 -20.47 -11.90
N GLU A 223 16.02 -21.44 -11.46
CA GLU A 223 15.86 -22.71 -12.22
C GLU A 223 14.51 -22.84 -12.94
N SER A 224 13.57 -21.91 -12.71
CA SER A 224 12.23 -21.96 -13.32
C SER A 224 12.07 -21.02 -14.51
N ASP A 225 12.91 -21.25 -15.52
CA ASP A 225 12.88 -20.60 -16.83
C ASP A 225 11.66 -21.03 -17.70
N HIS A 226 10.55 -21.44 -17.10
CA HIS A 226 9.36 -21.85 -17.85
C HIS A 226 8.10 -21.28 -17.23
N GLY A 227 7.46 -20.39 -17.98
CA GLY A 227 6.13 -19.93 -17.64
C GLY A 227 5.29 -19.57 -18.85
N ALA A 228 4.07 -19.16 -18.55
CA ALA A 228 3.11 -18.74 -19.55
C ALA A 228 2.29 -17.56 -19.04
N LEU A 229 1.86 -16.73 -19.99
CA LEU A 229 0.80 -15.76 -19.72
C LEU A 229 -0.55 -16.44 -19.87
N TRP A 230 -1.42 -16.18 -18.91
CA TRP A 230 -2.79 -16.66 -18.87
C TRP A 230 -3.75 -15.48 -18.75
N LEU A 231 -4.96 -15.68 -19.23
CA LEU A 231 -6.09 -14.78 -19.04
C LEU A 231 -6.99 -15.35 -17.95
N LEU A 232 -7.23 -14.56 -16.92
CA LEU A 232 -8.20 -14.84 -15.87
C LEU A 232 -9.47 -14.02 -16.13
N ASP A 233 -10.60 -14.69 -16.30
CA ASP A 233 -11.92 -14.06 -16.33
C ASP A 233 -12.45 -13.89 -14.90
N LEU A 234 -12.73 -12.64 -14.51
CA LEU A 234 -13.14 -12.34 -13.13
C LEU A 234 -14.60 -12.71 -12.85
N GLY A 235 -15.45 -12.83 -13.87
CA GLY A 235 -16.83 -13.24 -13.69
C GLY A 235 -16.92 -14.70 -13.27
N SER A 236 -16.35 -15.58 -14.09
CA SER A 236 -16.38 -17.03 -13.97
C SER A 236 -15.25 -17.61 -13.12
N GLY A 237 -14.11 -16.91 -13.01
CA GLY A 237 -12.88 -17.45 -12.45
C GLY A 237 -12.13 -18.41 -13.41
N ALA A 238 -12.56 -18.52 -14.67
CA ALA A 238 -11.91 -19.37 -15.66
C ALA A 238 -10.55 -18.79 -16.07
N THR A 239 -9.56 -19.67 -16.25
CA THR A 239 -8.24 -19.31 -16.75
C THR A 239 -8.00 -19.93 -18.12
N THR A 240 -7.44 -19.15 -19.04
CA THR A 240 -7.10 -19.60 -20.41
C THR A 240 -5.65 -19.26 -20.72
N ARG A 241 -4.87 -20.24 -21.18
CA ARG A 241 -3.46 -20.05 -21.55
C ARG A 241 -3.37 -19.24 -22.83
N LEU A 242 -2.58 -18.17 -22.84
CA LEU A 242 -2.46 -17.24 -23.95
C LEU A 242 -1.12 -17.37 -24.69
N LEU A 243 -0.02 -17.29 -23.95
CA LEU A 243 1.32 -17.22 -24.52
C LEU A 243 2.31 -18.01 -23.68
N ASP A 244 2.97 -18.97 -24.32
CA ASP A 244 4.18 -19.61 -23.80
C ASP A 244 5.39 -18.80 -24.19
N TYR A 245 6.15 -18.38 -23.19
CA TYR A 245 7.36 -17.57 -23.38
C TYR A 245 8.66 -18.35 -23.10
N GLY A 246 8.55 -19.62 -22.67
CA GLY A 246 9.71 -20.48 -22.39
C GLY A 246 10.69 -19.79 -21.45
N HIS A 247 11.98 -19.84 -21.79
CA HIS A 247 13.10 -19.26 -21.03
C HIS A 247 13.20 -17.73 -21.09
N THR A 248 12.26 -17.05 -21.75
CA THR A 248 12.28 -15.59 -21.86
C THR A 248 11.18 -15.00 -21.00
N ILE A 249 11.49 -14.56 -19.79
CA ILE A 249 10.54 -13.85 -18.94
C ILE A 249 10.05 -12.60 -19.71
N PRO A 250 8.74 -12.40 -19.88
CA PRO A 250 8.23 -11.25 -20.59
C PRO A 250 8.55 -9.99 -19.79
N GLY A 251 9.15 -8.98 -20.44
CA GLY A 251 9.54 -7.73 -19.78
C GLY A 251 8.35 -6.85 -19.41
N ALA A 252 7.30 -6.85 -20.25
CA ALA A 252 6.03 -6.17 -20.03
C ALA A 252 4.96 -6.69 -21.01
N ALA A 253 3.68 -6.46 -20.69
CA ALA A 253 2.59 -6.68 -21.62
C ALA A 253 1.46 -5.66 -21.45
N ALA A 254 0.75 -5.34 -22.54
CA ALA A 254 -0.32 -4.34 -22.57
C ALA A 254 -1.50 -4.79 -23.45
N PHE A 255 -2.73 -4.61 -22.98
CA PHE A 255 -3.91 -4.80 -23.81
C PHE A 255 -4.09 -3.64 -24.77
N ALA A 256 -4.49 -3.95 -26.00
CA ALA A 256 -5.11 -2.98 -26.89
C ALA A 256 -6.46 -2.51 -26.30
N PRO A 257 -6.92 -1.28 -26.57
CA PRO A 257 -8.16 -0.74 -25.99
C PRO A 257 -9.42 -1.54 -26.35
N ASP A 258 -9.39 -2.30 -27.45
CA ASP A 258 -10.48 -3.19 -27.86
C ASP A 258 -10.53 -4.52 -27.08
N GLY A 259 -9.50 -4.81 -26.27
CA GLY A 259 -9.37 -6.03 -25.48
C GLY A 259 -9.19 -7.31 -26.31
N ARG A 260 -8.87 -7.19 -27.60
CA ARG A 260 -8.70 -8.32 -28.53
C ARG A 260 -7.24 -8.67 -28.80
N THR A 261 -6.33 -7.72 -28.60
CA THR A 261 -4.89 -7.93 -28.81
C THR A 261 -4.13 -7.59 -27.54
N VAL A 262 -3.04 -8.31 -27.27
CA VAL A 262 -2.06 -7.99 -26.24
C VAL A 262 -0.70 -7.82 -26.92
N ALA A 263 -0.03 -6.69 -26.67
CA ALA A 263 1.38 -6.53 -26.98
C ALA A 263 2.21 -7.09 -25.83
N VAL A 264 3.16 -7.98 -26.11
CA VAL A 264 4.05 -8.59 -25.13
C VAL A 264 5.48 -8.36 -25.58
N GLN A 265 6.35 -7.91 -24.67
CA GLN A 265 7.78 -7.85 -24.93
C GLN A 265 8.44 -9.19 -24.57
N LEU A 266 8.97 -9.88 -25.56
CA LEU A 266 9.78 -11.09 -25.41
C LEU A 266 11.22 -10.75 -25.80
N GLY A 267 12.10 -10.60 -24.81
CA GLY A 267 13.44 -10.07 -25.04
C GLY A 267 13.37 -8.65 -25.64
N ARG A 268 13.82 -8.49 -26.88
CA ARG A 268 13.72 -7.21 -27.62
C ARG A 268 12.51 -7.11 -28.54
N ASP A 269 11.80 -8.21 -28.78
CA ASP A 269 10.71 -8.24 -29.74
C ASP A 269 9.39 -7.86 -29.07
N ILE A 270 8.68 -6.93 -29.70
CA ILE A 270 7.28 -6.65 -29.38
C ILE A 270 6.41 -7.58 -30.22
N THR A 271 5.79 -8.55 -29.55
CA THR A 271 4.91 -9.54 -30.17
C THR A 271 3.46 -9.19 -29.88
N LEU A 272 2.63 -9.10 -30.91
CA LEU A 272 1.18 -9.00 -30.76
C LEU A 272 0.56 -10.39 -30.69
N VAL A 273 -0.29 -10.60 -29.70
CA VAL A 273 -1.01 -11.84 -29.47
C VAL A 273 -2.51 -11.57 -29.53
N ASP A 274 -3.21 -12.29 -30.40
CA ASP A 274 -4.67 -12.29 -30.45
C ASP A 274 -5.23 -13.05 -29.24
N VAL A 275 -6.13 -12.39 -28.51
CA VAL A 275 -6.68 -12.87 -27.24
C VAL A 275 -7.59 -14.09 -27.41
N ALA A 276 -8.27 -14.21 -28.56
CA ALA A 276 -9.25 -15.27 -28.79
C ALA A 276 -8.61 -16.55 -29.34
N THR A 277 -7.60 -16.40 -30.19
CA THR A 277 -6.99 -17.49 -30.96
C THR A 277 -5.60 -17.86 -30.45
N GLY A 278 -4.93 -16.97 -29.70
CA GLY A 278 -3.53 -17.11 -29.33
C GLY A 278 -2.55 -16.88 -30.50
N GLY A 279 -3.05 -16.47 -31.66
CA GLY A 279 -2.23 -16.17 -32.84
C GLY A 279 -1.22 -15.05 -32.57
N ARG A 280 0.01 -15.21 -33.03
CA ARG A 280 1.14 -14.33 -32.68
C ARG A 280 1.78 -13.74 -33.92
N ARG A 281 2.17 -12.47 -33.85
CA ARG A 281 3.06 -11.85 -34.85
C ARG A 281 4.04 -10.90 -34.18
N VAL A 282 5.30 -10.91 -34.62
CA VAL A 282 6.27 -9.89 -34.22
C VAL A 282 5.88 -8.59 -34.93
N LEU A 283 5.76 -7.50 -34.15
CA LEU A 283 5.47 -6.15 -34.66
C LEU A 283 6.74 -5.39 -34.97
N ALA A 284 7.69 -5.39 -34.03
CA ALA A 284 8.94 -4.65 -34.10
C ALA A 284 9.98 -5.24 -33.15
N THR A 285 11.25 -5.04 -33.46
CA THR A 285 12.38 -5.37 -32.58
C THR A 285 12.98 -4.08 -32.04
N LEU A 286 13.03 -3.92 -30.72
CA LEU A 286 13.58 -2.76 -30.06
C LEU A 286 15.11 -2.75 -30.08
N PRO A 287 15.76 -1.57 -30.05
CA PRO A 287 17.19 -1.48 -29.80
C PRO A 287 17.56 -2.06 -28.43
N ALA A 288 18.85 -2.32 -28.20
CA ALA A 288 19.34 -2.77 -26.89
C ALA A 288 18.92 -1.79 -25.78
N GLY A 289 18.43 -2.32 -24.66
CA GLY A 289 17.88 -1.53 -23.55
C GLY A 289 16.51 -0.88 -23.83
N GLY A 290 15.89 -1.16 -24.97
CA GLY A 290 14.53 -0.70 -25.27
C GLY A 290 13.46 -1.47 -24.49
N LEU A 291 12.44 -0.75 -24.03
CA LEU A 291 11.37 -1.29 -23.20
C LEU A 291 9.99 -0.95 -23.81
N LEU A 292 9.08 -1.91 -23.79
CA LEU A 292 7.65 -1.63 -23.91
C LEU A 292 7.23 -0.76 -22.72
N GLY A 293 6.33 0.20 -22.94
CA GLY A 293 5.94 1.15 -21.90
C GLY A 293 5.14 0.59 -20.72
N GLY A 294 5.17 -0.71 -20.44
CA GLY A 294 4.37 -1.34 -19.38
C GLY A 294 2.91 -1.60 -19.78
N ALA A 295 2.05 -1.83 -18.78
CA ALA A 295 0.64 -2.21 -18.99
C ALA A 295 -0.19 -1.17 -19.76
N ALA A 296 0.22 0.11 -19.72
CA ALA A 296 -0.45 1.21 -20.41
C ALA A 296 0.23 1.63 -21.72
N ALA A 297 0.98 0.72 -22.36
CA ALA A 297 1.73 1.04 -23.58
C ALA A 297 0.85 1.44 -24.77
N TYR A 298 -0.34 0.85 -24.92
CA TYR A 298 -1.26 1.22 -26.00
C TYR A 298 -1.84 2.62 -25.80
N THR A 299 -1.91 3.39 -26.88
CA THR A 299 -2.69 4.63 -26.91
C THR A 299 -4.19 4.32 -26.77
N ALA A 300 -4.95 5.27 -26.22
CA ALA A 300 -6.38 5.08 -25.97
C ALA A 300 -7.21 4.80 -27.24
N ASP A 301 -6.74 5.24 -28.40
CA ASP A 301 -7.34 4.98 -29.72
C ASP A 301 -6.89 3.65 -30.36
N GLY A 302 -5.90 2.97 -29.77
CA GLY A 302 -5.36 1.68 -30.22
C GLY A 302 -4.44 1.77 -31.43
N THR A 303 -4.15 2.96 -31.94
CA THR A 303 -3.34 3.15 -33.16
C THR A 303 -1.85 3.12 -32.90
N GLY A 304 -1.42 3.37 -31.65
CA GLY A 304 -0.04 3.49 -31.23
C GLY A 304 0.32 2.59 -30.04
N ILE A 305 1.61 2.24 -29.95
CA ILE A 305 2.23 1.54 -28.83
C ILE A 305 3.45 2.35 -28.40
N GLY A 306 3.47 2.80 -27.14
CA GLY A 306 4.58 3.51 -26.55
C GLY A 306 5.72 2.58 -26.17
N VAL A 307 6.93 2.94 -26.62
CA VAL A 307 8.17 2.25 -26.27
C VAL A 307 9.21 3.25 -25.78
N PHE A 308 9.96 2.87 -24.76
CA PHE A 308 11.09 3.65 -24.25
C PHE A 308 12.38 3.16 -24.87
N THR A 309 13.23 4.11 -25.25
CA THR A 309 14.59 3.84 -25.73
C THR A 309 15.57 4.67 -24.93
N VAL A 310 16.68 4.06 -24.52
CA VAL A 310 17.81 4.78 -23.91
C VAL A 310 18.46 5.65 -24.99
N VAL A 311 18.58 6.95 -24.70
CA VAL A 311 19.26 7.93 -25.58
C VAL A 311 20.72 8.06 -25.19
N THR A 312 20.98 8.19 -23.88
CA THR A 312 22.33 8.20 -23.30
C THR A 312 22.34 7.41 -22.01
N GLY A 313 23.49 6.82 -21.69
CA GLY A 313 23.67 6.00 -20.49
C GLY A 313 23.90 4.53 -20.83
N CYS A 314 24.18 3.74 -19.80
CA CYS A 314 24.47 2.32 -19.94
C CYS A 314 23.19 1.50 -20.15
N THR A 315 23.29 0.34 -20.80
CA THR A 315 22.15 -0.55 -21.10
C THR A 315 22.30 -1.97 -20.55
N VAL A 316 23.51 -2.35 -20.14
CA VAL A 316 23.90 -3.67 -19.63
C VAL A 316 24.94 -3.46 -18.52
N ASP A 317 24.96 -4.29 -17.48
CA ASP A 317 25.93 -4.28 -16.38
C ASP A 317 26.06 -2.90 -15.71
N CYS A 318 24.92 -2.38 -15.24
CA CYS A 318 24.80 -1.00 -14.77
C CYS A 318 24.62 -0.90 -13.25
N GLY A 319 25.59 -0.32 -12.54
CA GLY A 319 25.39 0.11 -11.15
C GLY A 319 24.39 1.26 -11.00
N ASP A 320 23.84 1.45 -9.80
CA ASP A 320 22.73 2.36 -9.50
C ASP A 320 22.97 3.80 -9.99
N ARG A 321 24.19 4.33 -9.78
CA ARG A 321 24.59 5.67 -10.26
C ARG A 321 24.50 5.79 -11.77
N ALA A 322 24.94 4.77 -12.49
CA ALA A 322 24.94 4.75 -13.95
C ALA A 322 23.52 4.61 -14.51
N ARG A 323 22.64 3.84 -13.83
CA ARG A 323 21.21 3.78 -14.16
C ARG A 323 20.55 5.14 -13.97
N ASN A 324 20.74 5.80 -12.83
CA ASN A 324 20.18 7.13 -12.57
C ASN A 324 20.64 8.21 -13.55
N ALA A 325 21.82 8.05 -14.16
CA ALA A 325 22.34 8.96 -15.16
C ALA A 325 21.78 8.73 -16.58
N ARG A 326 20.93 7.71 -16.79
CA ARG A 326 20.31 7.44 -18.10
C ARG A 326 19.39 8.58 -18.52
N SER A 327 19.31 8.79 -19.83
CA SER A 327 18.24 9.57 -20.45
C SER A 327 17.41 8.70 -21.37
N TRP A 328 16.09 8.86 -21.27
CA TRP A 328 15.08 8.07 -21.95
C TRP A 328 14.31 8.92 -22.95
N ARG A 329 13.86 8.28 -24.03
CA ARG A 329 12.91 8.85 -24.99
C ARG A 329 11.74 7.90 -25.17
N LEU A 330 10.53 8.44 -25.10
CA LEU A 330 9.32 7.75 -25.52
C LEU A 330 9.12 7.93 -27.03
N THR A 331 8.90 6.81 -27.72
CA THR A 331 8.57 6.76 -29.14
C THR A 331 7.27 6.00 -29.32
N MET A 332 6.39 6.48 -30.19
CA MET A 332 5.17 5.78 -30.57
C MET A 332 5.45 4.89 -31.78
N LEU A 333 5.15 3.60 -31.68
CA LEU A 333 5.12 2.68 -32.81
C LEU A 333 3.69 2.54 -33.31
N SER A 334 3.48 2.45 -34.62
CA SER A 334 2.18 2.06 -35.16
C SER A 334 1.82 0.64 -34.74
N SER A 335 0.63 0.44 -34.17
CA SER A 335 0.15 -0.89 -33.79
C SER A 335 -0.10 -1.81 -35.00
N ALA A 336 -0.33 -1.23 -36.19
CA ALA A 336 -0.50 -1.98 -37.43
C ALA A 336 0.84 -2.43 -38.01
N THR A 337 1.77 -1.48 -38.24
CA THR A 337 2.98 -1.71 -39.05
C THR A 337 4.27 -1.83 -38.24
N GLY A 338 4.28 -1.41 -36.98
CA GLY A 338 5.49 -1.31 -36.16
C GLY A 338 6.37 -0.13 -36.51
N ALA A 339 5.98 0.72 -37.47
CA ALA A 339 6.75 1.89 -37.87
C ALA A 339 6.80 2.92 -36.74
N ALA A 340 7.99 3.48 -36.49
CA ALA A 340 8.17 4.56 -35.53
C ALA A 340 7.50 5.85 -36.04
N GLY A 341 6.78 6.52 -35.14
CA GLY A 341 6.05 7.76 -35.37
C GLY A 341 6.52 8.87 -34.45
N ALA A 342 5.58 9.48 -33.72
CA ALA A 342 5.86 10.61 -32.83
C ALA A 342 6.88 10.24 -31.74
N THR A 343 7.75 11.20 -31.42
CA THR A 343 8.74 11.10 -30.34
C THR A 343 8.53 12.24 -29.35
N PHE A 344 8.74 11.95 -28.07
CA PHE A 344 8.53 12.89 -26.98
C PHE A 344 9.85 13.45 -26.45
N ALA A 345 9.76 14.50 -25.64
CA ALA A 345 10.90 15.09 -24.96
C ALA A 345 11.67 14.05 -24.13
N THR A 346 12.99 14.17 -24.12
CA THR A 346 13.85 13.28 -23.31
C THR A 346 13.75 13.61 -21.83
N PHE A 347 13.80 12.59 -20.98
CA PHE A 347 13.82 12.76 -19.53
C PHE A 347 14.87 11.83 -18.89
N GLY A 348 15.47 12.27 -17.79
CA GLY A 348 16.44 11.46 -17.03
C GLY A 348 15.75 10.51 -16.04
N GLY A 349 16.45 9.48 -15.57
CA GLY A 349 15.99 8.54 -14.52
C GLY A 349 16.50 7.12 -14.75
N ALA A 350 16.41 6.26 -13.74
CA ALA A 350 16.86 4.87 -13.82
C ALA A 350 16.09 4.06 -14.86
N THR A 351 14.77 4.19 -14.84
CA THR A 351 13.82 3.58 -15.77
C THR A 351 12.47 4.33 -15.72
N ALA A 352 11.50 3.91 -16.54
CA ALA A 352 10.16 4.46 -16.55
C ALA A 352 9.10 3.47 -17.06
N LYS A 353 7.85 3.67 -16.64
CA LYS A 353 6.65 3.01 -17.19
C LYS A 353 5.58 4.04 -17.59
N LEU A 354 4.74 3.72 -18.56
CA LEU A 354 3.54 4.51 -18.84
C LEU A 354 2.46 4.18 -17.81
N ALA A 355 1.83 5.22 -17.27
CA ALA A 355 0.57 5.12 -16.53
C ALA A 355 -0.65 5.34 -17.44
N GLY A 356 -0.44 5.85 -18.67
CA GLY A 356 -1.46 5.94 -19.70
C GLY A 356 -1.34 7.17 -20.58
N TRP A 357 -2.42 7.45 -21.31
CA TRP A 357 -2.47 8.50 -22.33
C TRP A 357 -3.69 9.38 -22.11
N GLN A 358 -3.51 10.70 -22.18
CA GLN A 358 -4.62 11.64 -22.21
C GLN A 358 -5.19 11.74 -23.62
N ARG A 359 -6.44 12.21 -23.74
CA ARG A 359 -7.13 12.37 -25.04
C ARG A 359 -6.43 13.28 -26.04
N ASP A 360 -5.60 14.21 -25.57
CA ASP A 360 -4.85 15.14 -26.42
C ASP A 360 -3.52 14.57 -26.93
N GLY A 361 -3.19 13.32 -26.58
CA GLY A 361 -1.94 12.65 -26.94
C GLY A 361 -0.81 12.83 -25.93
N THR A 362 -1.05 13.53 -24.81
CA THR A 362 -0.10 13.63 -23.70
C THR A 362 0.13 12.26 -23.08
N ALA A 363 1.39 11.86 -22.96
CA ALA A 363 1.78 10.63 -22.29
C ALA A 363 1.96 10.89 -20.79
N VAL A 364 1.39 10.02 -19.95
CA VAL A 364 1.62 10.06 -18.49
C VAL A 364 2.57 8.93 -18.11
N VAL A 365 3.68 9.30 -17.49
CA VAL A 365 4.83 8.44 -17.22
C VAL A 365 5.15 8.43 -15.73
N VAL A 366 5.39 7.25 -15.17
CA VAL A 366 6.05 7.08 -13.87
C VAL A 366 7.53 6.92 -14.13
N ARG A 367 8.33 7.88 -13.64
CA ARG A 367 9.79 7.88 -13.71
C ARG A 367 10.36 7.39 -12.39
N TYR A 368 11.34 6.48 -12.45
CA TYR A 368 12.02 5.95 -11.28
C TYR A 368 13.43 6.51 -11.11
N VAL A 369 13.84 6.66 -9.86
CA VAL A 369 15.20 6.99 -9.43
C VAL A 369 15.62 5.99 -8.35
N ASP A 370 16.80 5.41 -8.52
CA ASP A 370 17.37 4.42 -7.61
C ASP A 370 18.11 5.08 -6.43
N GLU A 371 18.16 4.41 -5.30
CA GLU A 371 18.89 4.75 -4.09
C GLU A 371 20.38 4.53 -4.32
N VAL A 372 21.16 5.58 -4.14
CA VAL A 372 22.61 5.55 -4.39
C VAL A 372 23.36 5.13 -3.12
N SER A 373 23.11 3.93 -2.59
CA SER A 373 23.87 3.36 -1.45
C SER A 373 23.45 1.96 -0.97
N SER A 374 22.78 1.11 -1.78
CA SER A 374 22.42 -0.22 -1.28
C SER A 374 23.68 -1.02 -0.91
N PRO A 375 23.83 -1.56 0.31
CA PRO A 375 24.99 -2.37 0.70
C PRO A 375 25.06 -3.74 -0.02
N TYR A 376 24.12 -4.02 -0.93
CA TYR A 376 24.07 -5.21 -1.78
C TYR A 376 24.75 -5.03 -3.15
N ASP A 377 25.70 -4.09 -3.25
CA ASP A 377 26.34 -3.65 -4.52
C ASP A 377 27.37 -4.65 -5.13
N ASP A 378 27.40 -5.92 -4.70
CA ASP A 378 28.47 -6.87 -5.08
C ASP A 378 28.00 -8.17 -5.78
N ASP A 379 26.71 -8.33 -6.10
CA ASP A 379 26.25 -9.53 -6.83
C ASP A 379 25.79 -9.21 -8.27
N PRO A 380 26.65 -9.41 -9.29
CA PRO A 380 26.33 -9.16 -10.70
C PRO A 380 25.35 -10.18 -11.31
N SER A 381 24.89 -11.18 -10.56
CA SER A 381 23.88 -12.15 -11.06
C SER A 381 22.45 -11.60 -11.12
N TYR A 382 22.17 -10.46 -10.47
CA TYR A 382 20.82 -9.88 -10.33
C TYR A 382 20.43 -8.88 -11.45
N GLU A 383 20.79 -9.15 -12.71
CA GLU A 383 20.52 -8.24 -13.84
C GLU A 383 19.19 -8.50 -14.60
N ALA A 384 18.37 -9.45 -14.18
CA ALA A 384 17.09 -9.73 -14.86
C ALA A 384 15.88 -9.65 -13.90
N ALA A 385 14.91 -8.82 -14.27
CA ALA A 385 13.57 -8.66 -13.68
C ALA A 385 13.44 -7.97 -12.29
N ASP A 386 14.44 -8.02 -11.40
CA ASP A 386 14.32 -7.55 -10.00
C ASP A 386 14.99 -6.20 -9.67
N ALA A 387 15.23 -5.36 -10.68
CA ALA A 387 15.94 -4.07 -10.57
C ALA A 387 15.28 -3.02 -9.64
N TYR A 388 14.19 -3.35 -8.94
CA TYR A 388 13.36 -2.40 -8.20
C TYR A 388 13.60 -2.37 -6.68
N ARG A 389 14.42 -3.27 -6.12
CA ARG A 389 14.86 -3.18 -4.71
C ARG A 389 15.69 -1.92 -4.42
N ALA A 390 16.21 -1.29 -5.47
CA ALA A 390 16.97 -0.06 -5.37
C ALA A 390 16.11 1.19 -5.56
N VAL A 391 14.78 1.16 -5.80
CA VAL A 391 14.05 2.42 -6.08
C VAL A 391 13.94 3.29 -4.83
N ALA A 392 14.45 4.51 -4.90
CA ALA A 392 14.29 5.53 -3.85
C ALA A 392 13.04 6.40 -4.07
N ASP A 393 12.70 6.69 -5.33
CA ASP A 393 11.70 7.71 -5.64
C ASP A 393 11.01 7.49 -7.01
N ALA A 394 9.70 7.72 -7.09
CA ALA A 394 8.89 7.57 -8.31
C ALA A 394 8.02 8.79 -8.65
N ASP A 395 8.35 9.53 -9.70
CA ASP A 395 7.65 10.76 -10.11
C ASP A 395 6.63 10.54 -11.23
N LEU A 396 5.45 11.13 -11.09
CA LEU A 396 4.41 11.13 -12.12
C LEU A 396 4.55 12.37 -13.02
N LEU A 397 4.86 12.14 -14.29
CA LEU A 397 5.16 13.16 -15.29
C LEU A 397 4.14 13.12 -16.44
N ALA A 398 3.79 14.29 -16.97
CA ALA A 398 3.17 14.45 -18.29
C ALA A 398 4.25 14.83 -19.31
N LEU A 399 4.28 14.12 -20.43
CA LEU A 399 5.09 14.43 -21.60
C LEU A 399 4.16 14.95 -22.71
N ASP A 400 4.29 16.23 -23.03
CA ASP A 400 3.48 16.87 -24.08
C ASP A 400 4.01 16.43 -25.47
N PRO A 401 3.16 15.99 -26.41
CA PRO A 401 3.58 15.65 -27.77
C PRO A 401 4.19 16.84 -28.54
N ARG A 402 3.89 18.08 -28.15
CA ARG A 402 4.48 19.32 -28.69
C ARG A 402 5.79 19.69 -28.00
N GLY A 403 6.19 18.94 -26.98
CA GLY A 403 7.42 19.11 -26.23
C GLY A 403 7.21 19.68 -24.83
N GLY A 404 8.06 19.24 -23.91
CA GLY A 404 8.04 19.64 -22.51
C GLY A 404 7.59 18.53 -21.57
N THR A 405 7.94 18.71 -20.31
CA THR A 405 7.64 17.76 -19.23
C THR A 405 7.07 18.51 -18.04
N LYS A 406 5.99 17.99 -17.44
CA LYS A 406 5.34 18.58 -16.27
C LYS A 406 5.14 17.52 -15.19
N VAL A 407 5.47 17.83 -13.94
CA VAL A 407 5.13 16.98 -12.80
C VAL A 407 3.63 17.10 -12.51
N LEU A 408 2.93 15.96 -12.47
CA LEU A 408 1.47 15.90 -12.26
C LEU A 408 1.09 15.71 -10.80
N LEU A 409 1.93 15.05 -10.01
CA LEU A 409 1.65 14.70 -8.62
C LEU A 409 2.82 15.08 -7.73
N ARG A 410 2.59 15.99 -6.78
CA ARG A 410 3.59 16.30 -5.75
C ARG A 410 3.54 15.24 -4.66
N LYS A 411 4.69 14.80 -4.15
CA LYS A 411 4.77 13.76 -3.13
C LYS A 411 5.92 14.02 -2.14
N PRO A 412 5.94 13.34 -0.98
CA PRO A 412 7.14 13.28 -0.16
C PRO A 412 8.27 12.62 -0.95
N SER A 413 9.42 13.29 -1.04
CA SER A 413 10.60 12.78 -1.73
C SER A 413 11.22 11.61 -0.98
N ASN A 414 11.80 10.66 -1.71
CA ASN A 414 12.56 9.51 -1.20
C ASN A 414 11.75 8.56 -0.31
N ILE A 415 10.43 8.56 -0.45
CA ILE A 415 9.53 7.67 0.29
C ILE A 415 8.66 6.86 -0.66
N VAL A 416 8.19 7.47 -1.76
CA VAL A 416 7.30 6.80 -2.70
C VAL A 416 8.12 6.06 -3.74
N TRP A 417 8.07 4.74 -3.71
CA TRP A 417 8.82 3.88 -4.60
C TRP A 417 8.05 3.51 -5.86
N ASP A 418 6.71 3.44 -5.78
CA ASP A 418 5.89 3.25 -6.98
C ASP A 418 4.48 3.83 -6.82
N LEU A 419 3.83 4.03 -7.98
CA LEU A 419 2.51 4.57 -8.15
C LEU A 419 1.75 3.78 -9.24
N ASP A 420 0.45 3.56 -9.00
CA ASP A 420 -0.48 3.09 -10.02
C ASP A 420 -1.71 3.98 -10.08
N VAL A 421 -2.04 4.51 -11.24
CA VAL A 421 -3.05 5.56 -11.40
C VAL A 421 -4.23 5.03 -12.19
N ALA A 422 -5.45 5.34 -11.76
CA ALA A 422 -6.66 4.89 -12.45
C ALA A 422 -6.67 5.40 -13.90
N ALA A 423 -6.75 4.48 -14.86
CA ALA A 423 -6.60 4.76 -16.27
C ALA A 423 -7.69 5.71 -16.82
N ASP A 424 -8.91 5.65 -16.27
CA ASP A 424 -10.00 6.55 -16.65
C ASP A 424 -9.70 8.02 -16.30
N LEU A 425 -9.06 8.28 -15.14
CA LEU A 425 -8.62 9.62 -14.74
C LEU A 425 -7.46 10.11 -15.60
N VAL A 426 -6.51 9.22 -15.93
CA VAL A 426 -5.42 9.54 -16.87
C VAL A 426 -6.00 9.92 -18.23
N ALA A 427 -6.90 9.11 -18.79
CA ALA A 427 -7.55 9.37 -20.07
C ALA A 427 -8.36 10.69 -20.07
N ALA A 428 -9.01 11.00 -18.95
CA ALA A 428 -9.74 12.26 -18.79
C ALA A 428 -8.84 13.49 -18.60
N GLY A 429 -7.53 13.32 -18.36
CA GLY A 429 -6.65 14.42 -17.96
C GLY A 429 -7.02 15.00 -16.59
N ALA A 430 -7.70 14.22 -15.74
CA ALA A 430 -8.24 14.67 -14.47
C ALA A 430 -7.17 14.65 -13.37
N PHE A 431 -6.34 15.70 -13.32
CA PHE A 431 -5.27 15.89 -12.34
C PHE A 431 -5.46 17.18 -11.55
N GLY A 432 -4.87 17.24 -10.35
CA GLY A 432 -4.95 18.43 -9.49
C GLY A 432 -6.17 18.45 -8.57
N GLY A 433 -6.76 17.29 -8.29
CA GLY A 433 -7.89 17.12 -7.40
C GLY A 433 -7.58 17.40 -5.92
N PRO A 434 -8.57 17.20 -5.03
CA PRO A 434 -8.43 17.45 -3.59
C PRO A 434 -7.24 16.71 -2.97
N SER A 435 -6.55 17.37 -2.03
CA SER A 435 -5.40 16.79 -1.33
C SER A 435 -5.48 17.03 0.19
N PRO A 436 -6.58 16.59 0.84
CA PRO A 436 -6.67 16.67 2.30
C PRO A 436 -5.51 15.91 2.93
N ALA A 437 -4.96 16.46 4.01
CA ALA A 437 -3.99 15.73 4.79
C ALA A 437 -4.66 14.49 5.42
N PRO A 438 -3.97 13.33 5.50
CA PRO A 438 -4.50 12.14 6.14
C PRO A 438 -4.91 12.46 7.57
N GLY A 439 -6.20 12.30 7.86
CA GLY A 439 -6.72 12.44 9.21
C GLY A 439 -6.00 11.48 10.16
N VAL A 440 -5.75 11.91 11.39
CA VAL A 440 -5.23 11.03 12.46
C VAL A 440 -6.18 9.84 12.72
N PHE A 441 -7.47 10.06 12.42
CA PHE A 441 -8.55 9.09 12.40
C PHE A 441 -9.01 8.85 10.95
N PRO A 442 -9.37 7.61 10.58
CA PRO A 442 -10.00 6.61 11.44
C PRO A 442 -8.99 5.66 12.11
N LEU A 443 -9.09 5.51 13.43
CA LEU A 443 -8.45 4.41 14.15
C LEU A 443 -9.06 3.08 13.70
N ALA A 444 -8.25 2.03 13.64
CA ALA A 444 -8.79 0.67 13.55
C ALA A 444 -9.77 0.43 14.71
N ARG A 445 -10.95 -0.16 14.42
CA ARG A 445 -12.08 -0.29 15.39
C ARG A 445 -11.68 -0.97 16.71
N TRP A 446 -10.67 -1.84 16.68
CA TRP A 446 -10.12 -2.48 17.88
C TRP A 446 -9.41 -1.48 18.80
N PHE A 447 -8.72 -0.46 18.26
CA PHE A 447 -8.01 0.55 19.03
C PHE A 447 -8.97 1.42 19.84
N ALA A 448 -10.10 1.82 19.23
CA ALA A 448 -11.18 2.51 19.92
C ALA A 448 -11.78 1.64 21.03
N THR A 449 -11.93 0.34 20.78
CA THR A 449 -12.42 -0.63 21.78
C THR A 449 -11.43 -0.78 22.94
N VAL A 450 -10.14 -0.86 22.68
CA VAL A 450 -9.09 -0.94 23.71
C VAL A 450 -9.06 0.33 24.56
N LEU A 451 -9.13 1.52 23.95
CA LEU A 451 -9.19 2.78 24.69
C LEU A 451 -10.46 2.88 25.54
N PHE A 452 -11.60 2.41 25.02
CA PHE A 452 -12.86 2.35 25.75
C PHE A 452 -12.78 1.39 26.95
N VAL A 453 -12.24 0.18 26.75
CA VAL A 453 -12.05 -0.82 27.81
C VAL A 453 -11.04 -0.34 28.84
N ALA A 454 -9.91 0.22 28.43
CA ALA A 454 -8.90 0.78 29.32
C ALA A 454 -9.47 1.94 30.15
N GLY A 455 -10.25 2.83 29.53
CA GLY A 455 -11.00 3.88 30.23
C GLY A 455 -11.96 3.30 31.27
N TRP A 456 -12.70 2.26 30.91
CA TRP A 456 -13.59 1.53 31.82
C TRP A 456 -12.86 0.89 33.00
N VAL A 457 -11.73 0.21 32.75
CA VAL A 457 -10.89 -0.41 33.79
C VAL A 457 -10.37 0.64 34.77
N VAL A 458 -9.92 1.79 34.27
CA VAL A 458 -9.48 2.91 35.12
C VAL A 458 -10.64 3.44 35.97
N CYS A 459 -11.84 3.60 35.40
CA CYS A 459 -13.02 4.02 36.14
C CYS A 459 -13.41 3.03 37.25
N VAL A 460 -13.39 1.73 36.95
CA VAL A 460 -13.71 0.66 37.92
C VAL A 460 -12.66 0.58 39.02
N ALA A 461 -11.36 0.63 38.67
CA ALA A 461 -10.27 0.64 39.63
C ALA A 461 -10.33 1.87 40.54
N GLY A 462 -10.63 3.05 39.99
CA GLY A 462 -10.87 4.27 40.74
C GLY A 462 -12.05 4.16 41.71
N TRP A 463 -13.16 3.58 41.26
CA TRP A 463 -14.33 3.34 42.11
C TRP A 463 -14.03 2.36 43.25
N LEU A 464 -13.36 1.25 42.97
CA LEU A 464 -12.95 0.25 43.97
C LEU A 464 -11.99 0.84 45.00
N LEU A 465 -11.01 1.66 44.60
CA LEU A 465 -10.13 2.38 45.51
C LEU A 465 -10.91 3.32 46.44
N VAL A 466 -11.89 4.07 45.90
CA VAL A 466 -12.76 4.93 46.72
C VAL A 466 -13.62 4.12 47.68
N ALA A 467 -14.13 2.96 47.25
CA ALA A 467 -14.92 2.06 48.09
C ALA A 467 -14.08 1.43 49.22
N LEU A 468 -12.85 1.00 48.93
CA LEU A 468 -11.90 0.45 49.91
C LEU A 468 -11.50 1.50 50.96
N VAL A 469 -11.28 2.75 50.55
CA VAL A 469 -11.01 3.85 51.48
C VAL A 469 -12.22 4.19 52.36
N ARG A 470 -13.46 4.00 51.87
CA ARG A 470 -14.69 4.17 52.65
C ARG A 470 -14.98 3.02 53.62
N ARG A 471 -14.46 1.81 53.35
CA ARG A 471 -14.74 0.60 54.14
C ARG A 471 -13.78 0.35 55.31
N ARG A 472 -12.78 1.20 55.56
CA ARG A 472 -11.99 1.07 56.81
C ARG A 472 -12.90 1.37 58.01
N PRO A 473 -13.23 0.37 58.86
CA PRO A 473 -14.07 0.62 60.01
C PRO A 473 -13.30 1.53 60.99
N MET A 474 -13.97 2.54 61.52
CA MET A 474 -13.50 3.23 62.72
C MET A 474 -13.54 2.20 63.85
N VAL A 475 -12.39 1.63 64.19
CA VAL A 475 -12.23 0.90 65.44
C VAL A 475 -12.41 1.95 66.55
N ARG A 476 -13.48 1.77 67.34
CA ARG A 476 -13.82 2.59 68.49
C ARG A 476 -12.86 2.33 69.64
#